data_AF-A0A6J6P5X2-F1
#
_entry.id   AF-A0A6J6P5X2-F1
#
_cell.length_a   1.000
_cell.length_b   1.000
_cell.length_c   1.000
_cell.angle_alpha   90.00
_cell.angle_beta   90.00
_cell.angle_gamma   90.00
#
_symmetry.space_group_name_H-M   'P 1'
#
loop_
_entity.id
_entity.type
_entity.pdbx_description
1 polymer ?
#
loop_
_entity_poly.entity_id
_entity_poly.type
_entity_poly.pdbx_seq_one_letter_code
_entity_poly.pdbx_strand_id
1 'polypeptide(L)'
;MPRLAAVDSVIAPEAFNESSDLRLSREELLESSGITDAQLKELETYGLVALRGRHYDNDALTISRVVAAMAPFGIEPRHLRSFKSAADREVGLVEQVITPLMRQKGTESKDRALEVQRELASLSIRLHAALVKMGLNRIR
;
A
#
# COMPACT_ATOMS: atom_id res chain seq x y z
N MET A 1 -7.99 -13.27 17.40
CA MET A 1 -6.91 -12.74 16.57
C MET A 1 -7.33 -12.84 15.12
N PRO A 2 -7.59 -11.73 14.40
CA PRO A 2 -7.74 -11.78 12.97
C PRO A 2 -6.38 -12.21 12.41
N ARG A 3 -6.33 -13.41 11.85
CA ARG A 3 -5.17 -13.86 11.07
C ARG A 3 -5.19 -12.98 9.83
N LEU A 4 -4.33 -11.96 9.76
CA LEU A 4 -3.94 -11.38 8.47
C LEU A 4 -3.62 -12.60 7.61
N ALA A 5 -4.41 -12.83 6.56
CA ALA A 5 -4.24 -14.01 5.72
C ALA A 5 -2.76 -14.09 5.35
N ALA A 6 -2.15 -15.27 5.48
CA ALA A 6 -0.75 -15.45 5.19
C ALA A 6 -0.48 -14.85 3.80
N VAL A 7 0.28 -13.76 3.74
CA VAL A 7 0.73 -13.13 2.49
C VAL A 7 1.86 -13.99 1.90
N ASP A 8 1.69 -15.31 1.96
CA ASP A 8 2.41 -16.28 1.16
C ASP A 8 1.59 -16.52 -0.09
N SER A 9 1.45 -15.47 -0.90
CA SER A 9 1.10 -15.62 -2.31
C SER A 9 1.66 -14.42 -3.04
N VAL A 10 2.35 -14.70 -4.14
CA VAL A 10 2.79 -13.72 -5.12
C VAL A 10 1.63 -12.76 -5.38
N ILE A 11 1.80 -11.47 -5.08
CA ILE A 11 0.77 -10.48 -5.42
C ILE A 11 0.72 -10.42 -6.95
N ALA A 12 -0.31 -11.05 -7.51
CA ALA A 12 -0.53 -11.07 -8.94
C ALA A 12 -0.83 -9.65 -9.43
N PRO A 13 -0.46 -9.27 -10.67
CA PRO A 13 -0.74 -7.94 -11.21
C PRO A 13 -2.21 -7.51 -11.09
N GLU A 14 -3.13 -8.47 -11.15
CA GLU A 14 -4.58 -8.25 -11.05
C GLU A 14 -5.02 -7.71 -9.68
N ALA A 15 -4.27 -8.01 -8.60
CA ALA A 15 -4.58 -7.54 -7.26
C ALA A 15 -4.47 -6.01 -7.13
N PHE A 16 -3.71 -5.34 -8.00
CA PHE A 16 -3.62 -3.88 -8.06
C PHE A 16 -4.80 -3.22 -8.76
N ASN A 17 -5.81 -3.99 -9.18
CA ASN A 17 -6.99 -3.52 -9.89
C ASN A 17 -8.24 -3.40 -8.99
N GLU A 18 -8.16 -3.84 -7.74
CA GLU A 18 -9.29 -3.82 -6.83
C GLU A 18 -9.49 -2.41 -6.24
N SER A 19 -10.09 -1.51 -7.02
CA SER A 19 -10.72 -0.32 -6.46
C SER A 19 -11.98 -0.77 -5.71
N SER A 20 -11.86 -0.96 -4.40
CA SER A 20 -13.00 -1.25 -3.54
C SER A 20 -13.81 0.03 -3.31
N ASP A 21 -15.12 -0.02 -3.60
CA ASP A 21 -16.10 1.05 -3.33
C ASP A 21 -16.35 1.30 -1.82
N LEU A 22 -15.51 0.73 -0.96
CA LEU A 22 -15.61 0.91 0.48
C LEU A 22 -15.41 2.39 0.85
N ARG A 23 -16.36 2.92 1.61
CA ARG A 23 -16.34 4.30 2.09
C ARG A 23 -16.63 4.29 3.58
N LEU A 24 -15.59 4.52 4.37
CA LEU A 24 -15.70 4.57 5.82
C LEU A 24 -15.60 6.00 6.32
N SER A 25 -16.45 6.34 7.27
CA SER A 25 -16.22 7.46 8.17
C SER A 25 -15.00 7.20 9.07
N ARG A 26 -14.57 8.24 9.80
CA ARG A 26 -13.49 8.12 10.78
C ARG A 26 -13.84 7.09 11.86
N GLU A 27 -15.05 7.14 12.39
CA GLU A 27 -15.52 6.24 13.45
C GLU A 27 -15.52 4.79 12.97
N GLU A 28 -16.08 4.53 11.78
CA GLU A 28 -16.10 3.18 11.20
C GLU A 28 -14.69 2.64 10.90
N LEU A 29 -13.75 3.51 10.49
CA LEU A 29 -12.34 3.11 10.29
C LEU A 29 -11.71 2.69 11.61
N LEU A 30 -11.87 3.50 12.67
CA LEU A 30 -11.31 3.21 14.00
C LEU A 30 -11.87 1.87 14.54
N GLU A 31 -13.18 1.68 14.45
CA GLU A 31 -13.85 0.45 14.87
C GLU A 31 -13.37 -0.77 14.06
N SER A 32 -13.32 -0.64 12.73
CA SER A 32 -13.01 -1.75 11.82
C SER A 32 -11.53 -2.15 11.80
N SER A 33 -10.63 -1.24 12.19
CA SER A 33 -9.18 -1.45 12.18
C SER A 33 -8.59 -1.73 13.56
N GLY A 34 -9.24 -1.27 14.63
CA GLY A 34 -8.76 -1.42 16.01
C GLY A 34 -7.63 -0.46 16.40
N ILE A 35 -7.32 0.55 15.57
CA ILE A 35 -6.37 1.61 15.95
C ILE A 35 -7.06 2.68 16.80
N THR A 36 -6.28 3.39 17.60
CA THR A 36 -6.74 4.56 18.36
C THR A 36 -6.80 5.82 17.48
N ASP A 37 -7.59 6.82 17.90
CA ASP A 37 -7.64 8.11 17.21
C ASP A 37 -6.26 8.81 17.13
N ALA A 38 -5.42 8.63 18.16
CA ALA A 38 -4.05 9.15 18.17
C ALA A 38 -3.18 8.47 17.10
N GLN A 39 -3.29 7.14 16.95
CA GLN A 39 -2.59 6.42 15.89
C GLN A 39 -3.08 6.85 14.51
N LEU A 40 -4.39 7.02 14.31
CA LEU A 40 -4.93 7.51 13.05
C LEU A 40 -4.38 8.91 12.70
N LYS A 41 -4.33 9.83 13.67
CA LYS A 41 -3.72 11.16 13.47
C LYS A 41 -2.25 11.07 13.06
N GLU A 42 -1.47 10.16 13.65
CA GLU A 42 -0.09 9.94 13.22
C GLU A 42 -0.02 9.38 11.79
N LEU A 43 -0.87 8.41 11.45
CA LEU A 43 -0.95 7.86 10.08
C LEU A 43 -1.29 8.94 9.05
N GLU A 44 -2.25 9.82 9.36
CA GLU A 44 -2.59 10.99 8.55
C GLU A 44 -1.41 11.95 8.42
N THR A 45 -0.77 12.28 9.55
CA THR A 45 0.36 13.22 9.61
C THR A 45 1.56 12.74 8.80
N TYR A 46 1.85 11.45 8.83
CA TYR A 46 2.94 10.84 8.07
C TYR A 46 2.54 10.47 6.63
N GLY A 47 1.31 10.76 6.23
CA GLY A 47 0.78 10.49 4.89
C GLY A 47 0.63 9.01 4.56
N LEU A 48 0.60 8.13 5.58
CA LEU A 48 0.37 6.70 5.41
C LEU A 48 -1.09 6.41 5.06
N VAL A 49 -2.01 7.22 5.59
CA VAL A 49 -3.45 7.15 5.32
C VAL A 49 -3.94 8.56 5.00
N ALA A 50 -4.91 8.69 4.10
CA ALA A 50 -5.53 9.97 3.78
C ALA A 50 -7.01 9.77 3.44
N LEU A 51 -7.81 10.83 3.63
CA LEU A 51 -9.19 10.87 3.16
C LEU A 51 -9.24 10.98 1.63
N ARG A 52 -10.09 10.17 1.00
CA ARG A 52 -10.52 10.34 -0.39
C ARG A 52 -11.82 11.13 -0.40
N GLY A 53 -11.69 12.44 -0.58
CA GLY A 53 -12.81 13.39 -0.50
C GLY A 53 -13.31 13.55 0.94
N ARG A 54 -14.22 12.68 1.38
CA ARG A 54 -14.82 12.70 2.75
C ARG A 54 -14.79 11.35 3.47
N HIS A 55 -14.19 10.33 2.88
CA HIS A 55 -14.21 8.96 3.41
C HIS A 55 -12.82 8.32 3.33
N TYR A 56 -12.60 7.30 4.13
CA TYR A 56 -11.47 6.37 4.00
C TYR A 56 -11.88 5.21 3.10
N ASP A 57 -10.95 4.76 2.27
CA ASP A 57 -11.12 3.65 1.35
C ASP A 57 -10.60 2.33 1.96
N ASN A 58 -10.59 1.28 1.13
CA ASN A 58 -10.09 -0.03 1.54
C ASN A 58 -8.59 -0.03 1.83
N ASP A 59 -7.79 0.75 1.09
CA ASP A 59 -6.35 0.87 1.33
C ASP A 59 -6.09 1.46 2.72
N ALA A 60 -6.81 2.54 3.08
CA ALA A 60 -6.75 3.13 4.40
C ALA A 60 -7.09 2.12 5.52
N LEU A 61 -8.12 1.31 5.33
CA LEU A 61 -8.49 0.25 6.28
C LEU A 61 -7.40 -0.84 6.39
N THR A 62 -6.86 -1.28 5.26
CA THR A 62 -5.81 -2.31 5.20
C THR A 62 -4.55 -1.84 5.91
N ILE A 63 -4.09 -0.62 5.61
CA ILE A 63 -2.93 -0.01 6.26
C ILE A 63 -3.17 0.10 7.78
N SER A 64 -4.34 0.59 8.18
CA SER A 64 -4.71 0.74 9.60
C SER A 64 -4.70 -0.60 10.34
N ARG A 65 -5.22 -1.68 9.73
CA ARG A 65 -5.19 -3.04 10.31
C ARG A 65 -3.77 -3.60 10.43
N VAL A 66 -2.92 -3.38 9.43
CA VAL A 66 -1.51 -3.80 9.48
C VAL A 66 -0.78 -3.08 10.61
N VAL A 67 -1.00 -1.77 10.75
CA VAL A 67 -0.43 -0.96 11.83
C VAL A 67 -0.91 -1.47 13.20
N ALA A 68 -2.20 -1.77 13.35
CA ALA A 68 -2.74 -2.36 14.58
C ALA A 68 -2.05 -3.70 14.91
N ALA A 69 -1.80 -4.54 13.91
CA ALA A 69 -1.13 -5.82 14.09
C ALA A 69 0.38 -5.69 14.38
N MET A 70 1.01 -4.59 13.96
CA MET A 70 2.41 -4.26 14.23
C MET A 70 2.63 -3.69 15.64
N ALA A 71 1.62 -3.04 16.23
CA ALA A 71 1.73 -2.38 17.53
C ALA A 71 2.19 -3.30 18.68
N PRO A 72 1.74 -4.57 18.82
CA PRO A 72 2.24 -5.49 19.84
C PRO A 72 3.74 -5.78 19.76
N PHE A 73 4.38 -5.53 18.61
CA PHE A 73 5.82 -5.69 18.41
C PHE A 73 6.60 -4.38 18.64
N GLY A 74 5.94 -3.32 19.13
CA GLY A 74 6.55 -2.01 19.36
C GLY A 74 6.71 -1.15 18.08
N ILE A 75 6.11 -1.57 16.97
CA ILE A 75 6.20 -0.84 15.69
C ILE A 75 5.00 0.09 15.54
N GLU A 76 5.24 1.36 15.86
CA GLU A 76 4.29 2.48 15.71
C GLU A 76 4.39 3.24 14.38
N PRO A 77 3.37 4.06 14.01
CA PRO A 77 3.35 4.85 12.76
C PRO A 77 4.63 5.66 12.47
N ARG A 78 5.26 6.23 13.50
CA ARG A 78 6.51 7.01 13.37
C ARG A 78 7.68 6.23 12.76
N HIS A 79 7.70 4.90 12.93
CA HIS A 79 8.70 3.99 12.36
C HIS A 79 8.40 3.66 10.89
N LEU A 80 7.19 3.93 10.41
CA LEU A 80 6.73 3.58 9.07
C LEU A 80 7.03 4.67 8.03
N ARG A 81 7.60 5.80 8.44
CA ARG A 81 7.99 6.90 7.52
C ARG A 81 8.94 6.43 6.42
N SER A 82 9.90 5.56 6.75
CA SER A 82 10.83 5.00 5.77
C SER A 82 10.13 4.08 4.76
N PHE A 83 9.13 3.32 5.21
CA PHE A 83 8.27 2.50 4.34
C PHE A 83 7.48 3.38 3.37
N LYS A 84 6.87 4.47 3.86
CA LYS A 84 6.19 5.46 3.01
C LYS A 84 7.12 6.05 1.96
N SER A 85 8.31 6.48 2.36
CA SER A 85 9.29 7.03 1.40
C SER A 85 9.78 6.00 0.37
N ALA A 86 9.85 4.71 0.73
CA ALA A 86 10.16 3.66 -0.23
C ALA A 86 9.03 3.46 -1.23
N ALA A 87 7.78 3.38 -0.76
CA ALA A 87 6.60 3.29 -1.62
C ALA A 87 6.50 4.49 -2.60
N ASP A 88 6.77 5.71 -2.15
CA ASP A 88 6.75 6.89 -3.02
C ASP A 88 7.79 6.82 -4.14
N ARG A 89 8.98 6.27 -3.86
CA ARG A 89 10.00 6.06 -4.89
C ARG A 89 9.60 4.99 -5.89
N GLU A 90 8.96 3.91 -5.43
CA GLU A 90 8.43 2.85 -6.29
C GLU A 90 7.32 3.40 -7.19
N VAL A 91 6.37 4.18 -6.65
CA VAL A 91 5.34 4.86 -7.44
C VAL A 91 5.96 5.78 -8.48
N GLY A 92 6.93 6.62 -8.09
CA GLY A 92 7.61 7.52 -9.03
C GLY A 92 8.33 6.80 -10.17
N LEU A 93 8.94 5.64 -9.90
CA LEU A 93 9.54 4.80 -10.94
C LEU A 93 8.50 4.26 -11.92
N VAL A 94 7.37 3.77 -11.40
CA VAL A 94 6.26 3.28 -12.25
C VAL A 94 5.72 4.43 -13.10
N GLU A 95 5.48 5.60 -12.51
CA GLU A 95 4.99 6.80 -13.20
C GLU A 95 5.92 7.22 -14.35
N GLN A 96 7.24 7.20 -14.13
CA GLN A 96 8.23 7.52 -15.15
C GLN A 96 8.13 6.59 -16.36
N VAL A 97 7.83 5.31 -16.14
CA VAL A 97 7.70 4.32 -17.22
C VAL A 97 6.37 4.46 -17.97
N ILE A 98 5.26 4.70 -17.27
CA ILE A 98 3.92 4.73 -17.89
C ILE A 98 3.56 6.08 -18.51
N THR A 99 4.16 7.19 -18.05
CA THR A 99 3.85 8.54 -18.53
C THR A 99 3.96 8.68 -20.06
N PRO A 100 5.02 8.19 -20.73
CA PRO A 100 5.11 8.23 -22.19
C PRO A 100 3.99 7.47 -22.90
N LEU A 101 3.59 6.30 -22.38
CA LEU A 101 2.52 5.46 -22.93
C LEU A 101 1.16 6.17 -22.83
N MET A 102 0.89 6.82 -21.69
CA MET A 102 -0.33 7.58 -21.45
C MET A 102 -0.49 8.79 -22.38
N ARG A 103 0.61 9.34 -22.90
CA ARG A 103 0.60 10.51 -23.81
C ARG A 103 0.31 10.13 -25.26
N GLN A 104 0.47 8.87 -25.64
CA GLN A 104 0.13 8.39 -26.98
C GLN A 104 -1.39 8.41 -27.18
N LYS A 105 -1.85 8.88 -28.34
CA LYS A 105 -3.29 8.92 -28.66
C LYS A 105 -3.80 7.51 -28.97
N GLY A 106 -4.85 7.09 -28.28
CA GLY A 106 -5.53 5.80 -28.49
C GLY A 106 -6.12 5.29 -27.19
N THR A 107 -7.13 4.42 -27.26
CA THR A 107 -7.60 3.66 -26.09
C THR A 107 -6.63 2.51 -25.78
N GLU A 108 -6.09 1.87 -26.81
CA GLU A 108 -5.09 0.79 -26.71
C GLU A 108 -3.81 1.21 -25.97
N SER A 109 -3.32 2.44 -26.20
CA SER A 109 -2.15 2.97 -25.48
C SER A 109 -2.42 3.16 -23.99
N LYS A 110 -3.67 3.46 -23.62
CA LYS A 110 -4.05 3.60 -22.21
C LYS A 110 -4.15 2.26 -21.51
N ASP A 111 -4.79 1.29 -22.15
CA ASP A 111 -4.91 -0.07 -21.62
C ASP A 111 -3.53 -0.69 -21.44
N ARG A 112 -2.62 -0.48 -22.40
CA ARG A 112 -1.23 -0.94 -22.31
C ARG A 112 -0.48 -0.31 -21.16
N ALA A 113 -0.68 0.98 -20.88
CA ALA A 113 -0.01 1.64 -19.76
C ALA A 113 -0.50 1.10 -18.40
N LEU A 114 -1.80 0.82 -18.27
CA LEU A 114 -2.37 0.21 -17.06
C LEU A 114 -1.86 -1.22 -16.86
N GLU A 115 -1.71 -1.99 -17.94
CA GLU A 115 -1.09 -3.32 -17.90
C GLU A 115 0.35 -3.24 -17.38
N VAL A 116 1.18 -2.37 -17.97
CA VAL A 116 2.57 -2.15 -17.55
C VAL A 116 2.64 -1.66 -16.10
N GLN A 117 1.74 -0.78 -15.68
CA GLN A 117 1.65 -0.30 -14.30
C GLN A 117 1.48 -1.46 -13.31
N ARG A 118 0.54 -2.38 -13.59
CA ARG A 118 0.26 -3.53 -12.73
C ARG A 118 1.43 -4.51 -12.68
N GLU A 119 2.04 -4.77 -13.83
CA GLU A 119 3.19 -5.66 -13.92
C GLU A 119 4.38 -5.12 -13.11
N LEU A 120 4.71 -3.83 -13.27
CA LEU A 120 5.78 -3.18 -12.52
C LEU A 120 5.51 -3.13 -11.02
N ALA A 121 4.25 -2.92 -10.61
CA ALA A 121 3.86 -2.93 -9.21
C ALA A 121 4.08 -4.34 -8.60
N SER A 122 3.64 -5.40 -9.29
CA SER A 122 3.86 -6.79 -8.86
C SER A 122 5.36 -7.13 -8.75
N LEU A 123 6.15 -6.75 -9.76
CA LEU A 123 7.60 -6.97 -9.76
C LEU A 123 8.31 -6.22 -8.63
N SER A 124 7.88 -4.99 -8.33
CA SER A 124 8.45 -4.19 -7.24
C SER A 124 8.26 -4.86 -5.88
N ILE A 125 7.06 -5.37 -5.59
CA ILE A 125 6.79 -6.09 -4.33
C ILE A 125 7.64 -7.37 -4.23
N ARG A 126 7.74 -8.13 -5.34
CA ARG A 126 8.58 -9.34 -5.39
C ARG A 126 10.05 -9.03 -5.13
N LEU A 127 10.57 -7.97 -5.73
CA LEU A 127 11.93 -7.49 -5.51
C LEU A 127 12.14 -7.09 -4.03
N HIS A 128 11.21 -6.31 -3.47
CA HIS A 128 11.27 -5.87 -2.08
C HIS A 128 11.32 -7.07 -1.11
N ALA A 129 10.42 -8.04 -1.28
CA ALA A 129 10.38 -9.25 -0.46
C ALA A 129 11.70 -10.05 -0.56
N ALA A 130 12.26 -10.18 -1.76
CA ALA A 130 13.54 -10.87 -1.98
C ALA A 130 14.71 -10.13 -1.29
N LEU A 131 14.76 -8.80 -1.38
CA LEU A 131 15.78 -7.97 -0.74
C LEU A 131 15.70 -8.05 0.79
N VAL A 132 14.49 -8.02 1.37
CA VAL A 132 14.27 -8.20 2.81
C VAL A 132 14.72 -9.59 3.24
N LYS A 133 14.32 -10.65 2.52
CA LYS A 133 14.73 -12.03 2.82
C LYS A 133 16.26 -12.19 2.78
N MET A 134 16.92 -11.63 1.78
CA MET A 134 18.37 -11.63 1.67
C MET A 134 19.03 -10.87 2.83
N GLY A 135 18.49 -9.71 3.23
CA GLY A 135 18.99 -8.92 4.36
C GLY A 135 18.88 -9.67 5.69
N LEU A 136 17.74 -10.31 5.96
CA LEU A 136 17.53 -11.12 7.18
C LEU A 136 18.44 -12.34 7.24
N ASN A 137 18.70 -12.99 6.11
CA ASN A 137 19.63 -14.12 6.04
C ASN A 137 21.09 -13.72 6.34
N ARG A 138 21.47 -12.45 6.15
CA ARG A 138 22.81 -11.95 6.50
C ARG A 138 23.01 -11.77 8.01
N ILE A 139 21.91 -11.62 8.76
CA ILE A 139 21.94 -11.41 10.22
C ILE A 139 22.06 -12.74 10.98
N ARG A 140 21.80 -13.87 10.31
CA ARG A 140 22.03 -15.23 10.83
C ARG A 140 23.45 -15.69 10.57
#